data_AF-A0A1Y4QSL3-F1
#
_entry.id   AF-A0A1Y4QSL3-F1
#
_cell.length_a   1.000
_cell.length_b   1.000
_cell.length_c   1.000
_cell.angle_alpha   90.00
_cell.angle_beta   90.00
_cell.angle_gamma   90.00
#
_symmetry.space_group_name_H-M   'P 1'
#
loop_
_entity.id
_entity.type
_entity.pdbx_description
1 polymer ?
#
loop_
_entity_poly.entity_id
_entity_poly.type
_entity_poly.pdbx_seq_one_letter_code
_entity_poly.pdbx_strand_id
1 'polypeptide(L)'
;MARTSKFIEFIKDKSDRAYIKANSIVTDNNESLQDVLNSQKLYMMSGSKVCNPGGANSVVVHTWSEIQNLFNTEYGFTPSRQDVLGVVFTNGDGNANGVHLNGATWLGTTLYATLNSATSNNLRVNYAYFYNN
;
A
#
# COMPACT_ATOMS: atom_id res chain seq x y z
N MET A 1 -22.20 37.90 -19.14
CA MET A 1 -21.37 36.80 -19.68
C MET A 1 -21.09 35.82 -18.57
N ALA A 2 -21.40 34.53 -18.76
CA ALA A 2 -21.17 33.50 -17.76
C ALA A 2 -19.65 33.30 -17.57
N ARG A 3 -19.19 33.40 -16.33
CA ARG A 3 -17.81 33.04 -15.95
C ARG A 3 -17.74 31.52 -15.90
N THR A 4 -17.48 30.86 -17.02
CA THR A 4 -17.11 29.44 -17.00
C THR A 4 -15.64 29.36 -16.63
N SER A 5 -15.36 28.84 -15.43
CA SER A 5 -13.99 28.41 -15.14
C SER A 5 -13.65 27.30 -16.14
N LYS A 6 -12.45 27.33 -16.75
CA LYS A 6 -12.01 26.29 -17.70
C LYS A 6 -11.95 24.88 -17.09
N PHE A 7 -12.10 24.79 -15.75
CA PHE A 7 -11.80 23.61 -14.96
C PHE A 7 -13.01 23.05 -14.21
N ILE A 8 -14.23 23.56 -14.45
CA ILE A 8 -15.46 23.12 -13.76
C ILE A 8 -16.61 23.00 -14.77
N GLU A 9 -17.19 21.80 -14.90
CA GLU A 9 -18.41 21.56 -15.67
C GLU A 9 -19.67 21.82 -14.82
N PHE A 10 -20.66 22.48 -15.41
CA PHE A 10 -21.94 22.77 -14.76
C PHE A 10 -23.09 22.01 -15.46
N ILE A 11 -24.01 21.47 -14.66
CA ILE A 11 -25.32 20.99 -15.13
C ILE A 11 -26.41 21.96 -14.67
N LYS A 12 -27.56 21.94 -15.34
CA LYS A 12 -28.73 22.71 -14.93
C LYS A 12 -29.89 21.80 -14.57
N ASP A 13 -30.67 22.19 -13.56
CA ASP A 13 -31.94 21.51 -13.26
C ASP A 13 -33.08 21.99 -14.16
N LYS A 14 -34.29 21.45 -13.94
CA LYS A 14 -35.51 21.84 -14.68
C LYS A 14 -35.92 23.29 -14.46
N SER A 15 -35.37 23.96 -13.45
CA SER A 15 -35.59 25.36 -13.10
C SER A 15 -34.43 26.27 -13.56
N ASP A 16 -33.55 25.77 -14.45
CA ASP A 16 -32.36 26.44 -14.97
C ASP A 16 -31.31 26.83 -13.90
N ARG A 17 -31.41 26.27 -12.69
CA ARG A 17 -30.41 26.49 -11.64
C ARG A 17 -29.15 25.69 -11.96
N ALA A 18 -28.00 26.36 -11.94
CA ALA A 18 -26.71 25.73 -12.22
C ALA A 18 -26.16 25.01 -10.98
N TYR A 19 -25.71 23.77 -11.18
CA TYR A 19 -25.00 22.94 -10.21
C TYR A 19 -23.67 22.51 -10.78
N ILE A 20 -22.67 22.32 -9.93
CA ILE A 20 -21.42 21.69 -10.34
C ILE A 20 -21.72 20.22 -10.62
N LYS A 21 -21.32 19.74 -11.79
CA LYS A 21 -21.44 18.33 -12.11
C LYS A 21 -20.49 17.53 -11.23
N ALA A 22 -20.97 16.41 -10.70
CA ALA A 22 -20.15 15.53 -9.87
C ALA A 22 -18.89 15.08 -10.62
N ASN A 23 -17.75 15.06 -9.94
CA ASN A 23 -16.44 14.67 -10.48
C ASN A 23 -15.97 15.50 -11.70
N SER A 24 -16.39 16.77 -11.81
CA SER A 24 -16.06 17.62 -12.95
C SER A 24 -15.10 18.77 -12.64
N ILE A 25 -14.39 18.69 -11.51
CA ILE A 25 -13.34 19.64 -11.14
C ILE A 25 -12.00 19.05 -11.56
N VAL A 26 -11.25 19.80 -12.36
CA VAL A 26 -9.89 19.45 -12.78
C VAL A 26 -8.87 20.49 -12.28
N THR A 27 -7.61 20.11 -12.19
CA THR A 27 -6.50 21.02 -11.83
C THR A 27 -6.08 21.86 -13.04
N ASP A 28 -5.16 22.82 -12.82
CA ASP A 28 -4.54 23.60 -13.90
C ASP A 28 -3.79 22.71 -14.92
N ASN A 29 -3.40 21.50 -14.52
CA ASN A 29 -2.76 20.49 -15.38
C ASN A 29 -3.76 19.59 -16.12
N ASN A 30 -5.07 19.88 -16.03
CA ASN A 30 -6.14 19.07 -16.63
C ASN A 30 -6.24 17.65 -16.04
N GLU A 31 -5.91 17.48 -14.76
CA GLU A 31 -6.06 16.22 -14.02
C GLU A 31 -7.34 16.27 -13.17
N SER A 32 -8.05 15.15 -13.01
CA SER A 32 -9.18 15.06 -12.09
C SER A 32 -8.76 15.39 -10.66
N LEU A 33 -9.48 16.26 -9.97
CA LEU A 33 -9.19 16.58 -8.57
C LEU A 33 -9.24 15.32 -7.67
N GLN A 34 -10.12 14.37 -8.01
CA GLN A 34 -10.22 13.11 -7.28
C GLN A 34 -8.94 12.26 -7.43
N ASP A 35 -8.33 12.26 -8.60
CA ASP A 35 -7.09 11.52 -8.88
C ASP A 35 -5.91 12.15 -8.14
N VAL A 36 -5.83 13.49 -8.13
CA VAL A 36 -4.81 14.24 -7.38
C VAL A 36 -4.93 14.03 -5.87
N LEU A 37 -6.15 14.01 -5.33
CA LEU A 37 -6.37 13.72 -3.91
C LEU A 37 -6.05 12.28 -3.57
N ASN A 38 -6.21 11.34 -4.50
CA ASN A 38 -5.88 9.93 -4.29
C ASN A 38 -4.37 9.68 -4.37
N SER A 39 -3.62 10.40 -5.21
CA SER A 39 -2.16 10.27 -5.33
C SER A 39 -1.36 10.87 -4.17
N GLN A 40 -2.03 11.58 -3.26
CA GLN A 40 -1.45 12.11 -2.03
C GLN A 40 -1.71 11.23 -0.80
N LYS A 41 -2.40 10.10 -0.95
CA LYS A 41 -2.74 9.22 0.17
C LYS A 41 -1.66 8.16 0.38
N LEU A 42 -1.08 8.16 1.58
CA LEU A 42 -0.28 7.05 2.07
C LEU A 42 -1.18 6.02 2.75
N TYR A 43 -1.25 4.82 2.21
CA TYR A 43 -1.97 3.69 2.78
C TYR A 43 -1.02 2.85 3.63
N MET A 44 -1.49 2.34 4.77
CA MET A 44 -0.68 1.53 5.69
C MET A 44 -1.41 0.24 6.08
N MET A 45 -0.87 -0.91 5.67
CA MET A 45 -1.40 -2.22 6.07
C MET A 45 -0.40 -2.90 7.01
N SER A 46 -0.86 -3.31 8.19
CA SER A 46 0.00 -3.94 9.20
C SER A 46 -0.61 -5.20 9.78
N GLY A 47 0.24 -6.13 10.23
CA GLY A 47 -0.19 -7.36 10.86
C GLY A 47 0.98 -8.18 11.39
N SER A 48 0.71 -9.46 11.68
CA SER A 48 1.75 -10.40 12.07
C SER A 48 1.58 -11.74 11.35
N LYS A 49 2.70 -12.43 11.10
CA LYS A 49 2.72 -13.76 10.50
C LYS A 49 3.75 -14.61 11.22
N VAL A 50 3.39 -15.85 11.56
CA VAL A 50 4.36 -16.84 12.04
C VAL A 50 4.96 -17.53 10.82
N CYS A 51 6.27 -17.46 10.70
CA CYS A 51 7.03 -18.03 9.59
C CYS A 51 8.06 -19.04 10.12
N ASN A 52 8.41 -20.02 9.29
CA ASN A 52 9.47 -20.99 9.59
C ASN A 52 10.60 -20.84 8.55
N PRO A 53 11.81 -20.44 8.93
CA PRO A 53 12.94 -20.28 8.01
C PRO A 53 13.60 -21.59 7.57
N GLY A 54 13.27 -22.73 8.19
CA GLY A 54 13.75 -24.05 7.77
C GLY A 54 15.27 -24.24 7.85
N GLY A 55 15.95 -23.52 8.73
CA GLY A 55 17.42 -23.51 8.82
C GLY A 55 18.09 -22.49 7.91
N ALA A 56 17.34 -21.62 7.23
CA ALA A 56 17.89 -20.54 6.42
C ALA A 56 18.09 -19.24 7.23
N ASN A 57 18.83 -18.31 6.65
CA ASN A 57 19.03 -16.93 7.13
C ASN A 57 18.02 -15.94 6.55
N SER A 58 16.92 -16.43 6.00
CA SER A 58 15.82 -15.62 5.48
C SER A 58 14.52 -16.42 5.52
N VAL A 59 13.39 -15.73 5.48
CA VAL A 59 12.09 -16.39 5.47
C VAL A 59 11.08 -15.62 4.61
N VAL A 60 10.25 -16.35 3.88
CA VAL A 60 9.16 -15.76 3.11
C VAL A 60 8.12 -15.18 4.06
N VAL A 61 7.77 -13.90 3.86
CA VAL A 61 6.69 -13.25 4.58
C VAL A 61 5.43 -13.23 3.72
N HIS A 62 5.49 -12.63 2.52
CA HIS A 62 4.37 -12.58 1.59
C HIS A 62 4.85 -12.59 0.15
N THR A 63 4.02 -13.07 -0.77
CA THR A 63 4.13 -12.80 -2.21
C THR A 63 3.48 -11.46 -2.53
N TRP A 64 3.82 -10.87 -3.67
CA TRP A 64 3.22 -9.62 -4.14
C TRP A 64 1.70 -9.74 -4.29
N SER A 65 1.21 -10.89 -4.78
CA SER A 65 -0.23 -11.18 -4.90
C SER A 65 -0.93 -11.21 -3.53
N GLU A 66 -0.30 -11.79 -2.51
CA GLU A 66 -0.84 -11.74 -1.14
C GLU A 66 -0.89 -10.29 -0.63
N ILE A 67 0.14 -9.49 -0.86
CA ILE A 67 0.13 -8.06 -0.47
C ILE A 67 -0.98 -7.30 -1.20
N GLN A 68 -1.12 -7.51 -2.51
CA GLN A 68 -2.19 -6.92 -3.31
C GLN A 68 -3.57 -7.25 -2.75
N ASN A 69 -3.80 -8.51 -2.35
CA ASN A 69 -5.05 -8.93 -1.75
C ASN A 69 -5.29 -8.28 -0.38
N LEU A 70 -4.25 -8.06 0.43
CA LEU A 70 -4.38 -7.35 1.70
C LEU A 70 -4.84 -5.90 1.50
N PHE A 71 -4.25 -5.17 0.55
CA PHE A 71 -4.69 -3.80 0.23
C PHE A 71 -6.09 -3.77 -0.40
N ASN A 72 -6.41 -4.72 -1.27
CA ASN A 72 -7.74 -4.79 -1.88
C ASN A 72 -8.83 -5.04 -0.83
N THR A 73 -8.55 -5.94 0.11
CA THR A 73 -9.47 -6.27 1.19
C THR A 73 -9.69 -5.09 2.13
N GLU A 74 -8.62 -4.36 2.49
CA GLU A 74 -8.68 -3.26 3.46
C GLU A 74 -9.21 -1.94 2.84
N TYR A 75 -8.78 -1.63 1.61
CA TYR A 75 -8.97 -0.31 1.00
C TYR A 75 -9.72 -0.34 -0.33
N GLY A 76 -10.05 -1.51 -0.88
CA GLY A 76 -10.81 -1.64 -2.12
C GLY A 76 -10.00 -1.37 -3.41
N PHE A 77 -8.66 -1.35 -3.35
CA PHE A 77 -7.81 -1.18 -4.53
C PHE A 77 -6.66 -2.18 -4.56
N THR A 78 -6.15 -2.45 -5.77
CA THR A 78 -5.02 -3.35 -5.99
C THR A 78 -3.76 -2.54 -6.34
N PRO A 79 -2.75 -2.50 -5.46
CA PRO A 79 -1.45 -1.89 -5.76
C PRO A 79 -0.87 -2.42 -7.07
N SER A 80 -0.34 -1.54 -7.91
CA SER A 80 0.22 -1.90 -9.22
C SER A 80 1.75 -1.86 -9.27
N ARG A 81 2.38 -1.16 -8.31
CA ARG A 81 3.83 -0.90 -8.29
C ARG A 81 4.51 -1.53 -7.10
N GLN A 82 5.13 -2.68 -7.30
CA GLN A 82 5.88 -3.37 -6.23
C GLN A 82 7.07 -2.53 -5.73
N ASP A 83 7.67 -1.72 -6.59
CA ASP A 83 8.89 -0.95 -6.34
C ASP A 83 8.71 0.24 -5.38
N VAL A 84 7.49 0.73 -5.21
CA VAL A 84 7.19 1.87 -4.32
C VAL A 84 6.68 1.43 -2.94
N LEU A 85 6.56 0.13 -2.70
CA LEU A 85 6.08 -0.40 -1.43
C LEU A 85 7.16 -0.20 -0.35
N GLY A 86 6.87 0.65 0.63
CA GLY A 86 7.64 0.72 1.86
C GLY A 86 7.36 -0.51 2.73
N VAL A 87 8.40 -1.16 3.25
CA VAL A 87 8.27 -2.36 4.07
C VAL A 87 9.04 -2.19 5.37
N VAL A 88 8.38 -2.51 6.49
CA VAL A 88 9.00 -2.60 7.81
C VAL A 88 8.69 -3.97 8.40
N PHE A 89 9.73 -4.63 8.90
CA PHE A 89 9.61 -5.86 9.68
C PHE A 89 10.19 -5.67 11.07
N THR A 90 9.51 -6.23 12.07
CA THR A 90 9.98 -6.28 13.46
C THR A 90 9.71 -7.66 14.06
N ASN A 91 10.55 -8.08 15.00
CA ASN A 91 10.34 -9.34 15.70
C ASN A 91 9.08 -9.23 16.57
N GLY A 92 8.19 -10.23 16.48
CA GLY A 92 6.88 -10.20 17.15
C GLY A 92 6.75 -11.10 18.38
N ASP A 93 7.78 -11.87 18.73
CA ASP A 93 7.78 -12.76 19.90
C ASP A 93 9.13 -12.74 20.65
N GLY A 94 9.20 -13.47 21.76
CA GLY A 94 10.38 -13.54 22.64
C GLY A 94 11.61 -14.19 22.01
N ASN A 95 11.50 -14.79 20.81
CA ASN A 95 12.67 -15.29 20.07
C ASN A 95 13.52 -14.16 19.48
N ALA A 96 13.13 -12.89 19.66
CA ALA A 96 13.96 -11.73 19.32
C ALA A 96 15.38 -11.81 19.90
N ASN A 97 15.58 -12.47 21.05
CA ASN A 97 16.91 -12.65 21.64
C ASN A 97 17.77 -13.73 20.93
N GLY A 98 17.16 -14.58 20.10
CA GLY A 98 17.83 -15.68 19.41
C GLY A 98 18.08 -15.43 17.93
N VAL A 99 17.16 -14.73 17.25
CA VAL A 99 17.29 -14.32 15.85
C VAL A 99 16.66 -12.95 15.63
N HIS A 100 17.38 -12.08 14.92
CA HIS A 100 16.95 -10.72 14.61
C HIS A 100 16.58 -10.60 13.13
N LEU A 101 15.47 -9.93 12.86
CA LEU A 101 15.11 -9.50 11.51
C LEU A 101 15.99 -8.31 11.12
N ASN A 102 16.71 -8.41 9.99
CA ASN A 102 17.61 -7.37 9.51
C ASN A 102 16.94 -6.41 8.52
N GLY A 103 15.95 -6.89 7.77
CA GLY A 103 15.27 -6.08 6.78
C GLY A 103 14.41 -6.89 5.84
N ALA A 104 13.92 -6.21 4.82
CA ALA A 104 13.08 -6.79 3.78
C ALA A 104 13.84 -6.85 2.46
N THR A 105 13.68 -7.94 1.71
CA THR A 105 14.23 -8.06 0.36
C THR A 105 13.25 -8.75 -0.56
N TRP A 106 13.16 -8.23 -1.79
CA TRP A 106 12.41 -8.87 -2.86
C TRP A 106 13.30 -9.87 -3.60
N LEU A 107 12.75 -11.05 -3.88
CA LEU A 107 13.28 -11.98 -4.88
C LEU A 107 12.14 -12.29 -5.86
N GLY A 108 12.17 -11.62 -7.01
CA GLY A 108 11.03 -11.61 -7.93
C GLY A 108 9.76 -11.08 -7.24
N THR A 109 8.70 -11.88 -7.24
CA THR A 109 7.41 -11.53 -6.62
C THR A 109 7.29 -11.97 -5.16
N THR A 110 8.36 -12.42 -4.53
CA THR A 110 8.33 -12.93 -3.14
C THR A 110 9.13 -12.01 -2.22
N LEU A 111 8.49 -11.58 -1.14
CA LEU A 111 9.06 -10.73 -0.10
C LEU A 111 9.60 -11.60 1.02
N TYR A 112 10.91 -11.50 1.24
CA TYR A 112 11.61 -12.16 2.32
C TYR A 112 11.94 -11.18 3.42
N ALA A 113 11.90 -11.65 4.66
CA ALA A 113 12.64 -11.03 5.74
C ALA A 113 14.00 -11.71 5.87
N THR A 114 15.07 -10.91 5.90
CA THR A 114 16.42 -11.40 6.15
C THR A 114 16.67 -11.51 7.65
N LEU A 115 17.45 -12.51 8.05
CA LEU A 115 17.76 -12.81 9.45
C LEU A 115 19.26 -12.63 9.69
N ASN A 116 19.65 -12.23 10.89
CA ASN A 116 21.05 -12.11 11.27
C ASN A 116 21.77 -13.47 11.40
N SER A 117 21.02 -14.56 11.56
CA SER A 117 21.54 -15.92 11.69
C SER A 117 20.56 -16.94 11.11
N ALA A 118 21.07 -18.12 10.80
CA ALA A 118 20.25 -19.25 10.38
C ALA A 118 19.44 -19.81 11.58
N THR A 119 18.18 -20.16 11.36
CA THR A 119 17.34 -20.75 12.40
C THR A 119 16.30 -21.70 11.82
N SER A 120 15.98 -22.76 12.55
CA SER A 120 14.88 -23.68 12.25
C SER A 120 13.64 -23.41 13.11
N ASN A 121 13.74 -22.48 14.07
CA ASN A 121 12.65 -22.14 14.96
C ASN A 121 11.62 -21.27 14.25
N ASN A 122 10.36 -21.42 14.64
CA ASN A 122 9.30 -20.50 14.23
C ASN A 122 9.61 -19.10 14.75
N LEU A 123 9.31 -18.12 13.90
CA LEU A 123 9.49 -16.70 14.16
C LEU A 123 8.20 -15.96 13.85
N ARG A 124 7.70 -15.15 14.79
CA ARG A 124 6.66 -14.17 14.47
C ARG A 124 7.29 -12.91 13.85
N VAL A 125 6.89 -12.60 12.63
CA VAL A 125 7.22 -11.36 11.93
C VAL A 125 6.03 -10.42 12.04
N ASN A 126 6.20 -9.29 12.72
CA ASN A 126 5.28 -8.17 12.62
C ASN A 126 5.67 -7.35 11.39
N TYR A 127 4.71 -7.02 10.54
CA TYR A 127 4.94 -6.30 9.31
C TYR A 127 4.08 -5.04 9.23
N ALA A 128 4.61 -4.02 8.55
CA ALA A 128 3.87 -2.86 8.07
C ALA A 128 4.28 -2.56 6.63
N TYR A 129 3.28 -2.35 5.77
CA TYR A 129 3.45 -1.99 4.37
C TYR A 129 2.86 -0.61 4.14
N PHE A 130 3.64 0.24 3.49
CA PHE A 130 3.30 1.61 3.15
C PHE A 130 3.22 1.72 1.64
N TYR A 131 2.12 2.24 1.12
CA TYR A 131 1.92 2.37 -0.31
C TYR A 131 1.35 3.75 -0.63
N ASN A 132 2.03 4.48 -1.51
CA ASN A 132 1.46 5.66 -2.14
C ASN A 132 0.93 5.26 -3.51
N ASN A 133 -0.38 5.43 -3.71
CA ASN A 133 -1.06 4.98 -4.92
C ASN A 133 -0.91 5.96 -6.08
#